data_AF-A0A2V8RQQ5-F1
#
_entry.id   AF-A0A2V8RQQ5-F1
#
_cell.length_a   1.000
_cell.length_b   1.000
_cell.length_c   1.000
_cell.angle_alpha   90.00
_cell.angle_beta   90.00
_cell.angle_gamma   90.00
#
_symmetry.space_group_name_H-M   'P 1'
#
loop_
_entity.id
_entity.type
_entity.pdbx_description
1 polymer ?
#
loop_
_entity_poly.entity_id
_entity_poly.type
_entity_poly.pdbx_seq_one_letter_code
_entity_poly.pdbx_strand_id
1 'polypeptide(L)'
;GRNEGRNVVRSDSRRSESGRSDAGRGRGRDRGTPMITDLLREGQEILVQIAKEPIAAKGARITSHIALPGRFLVYMPTIEHVGVSRKIESDSERQRLRKLIKDIRETEEVPSGGFIVRTAGVGISEQDLRDDARYLVRTWKDIRRAAEKQKAPAMAHKDLDLVQRLLRDQLSDDFTAIRVDDEEEYQEIVEFVNRIQPRLVNRVKLHTREEPILEAYGVQAEIDKAIKPRVWLKSGGYLVINQTEALVAIDVNTGKFVGRGGTRLEDTITRTNMEAVEEIARQIRLRDLGGIIVLDLIDMEERRNRARVMQALQDALRDDKSPTKVLSFNDFGLVIMTRKRVKQSLERTLCSPCPYCQGAGLVKSPQTVCYEILEEARSLSRSIDGDFKQVTLRINPEVARALRSSERDVLTEIEDYLGAVDINSDEHVHQEQFDFAFI
;
A
#
# COMPACT_ATOMS: atom_id res chain seq x y z
N GLY A 1 -17.44 -61.91 -45.13
CA GLY A 1 -18.23 -61.99 -46.37
C GLY A 1 -18.19 -60.66 -47.08
N ARG A 2 -17.88 -60.69 -48.39
CA ARG A 2 -18.11 -59.69 -49.48
C ARG A 2 -17.68 -58.23 -49.20
N ASN A 3 -16.62 -57.64 -49.75
CA ASN A 3 -16.11 -57.49 -51.14
C ASN A 3 -17.02 -56.66 -52.06
N GLU A 4 -16.50 -55.51 -52.51
CA GLU A 4 -16.66 -54.81 -53.83
C GLU A 4 -16.21 -53.32 -53.65
N GLY A 5 -15.38 -52.67 -54.49
CA GLY A 5 -14.59 -53.07 -55.65
C GLY A 5 -13.89 -51.87 -56.35
N ARG A 6 -12.76 -52.18 -57.03
CA ARG A 6 -12.20 -51.61 -58.30
C ARG A 6 -11.69 -50.14 -58.34
N ASN A 7 -10.65 -49.73 -59.07
CA ASN A 7 -9.54 -50.29 -59.90
C ASN A 7 -8.57 -49.09 -60.20
N VAL A 8 -7.25 -49.16 -59.94
CA VAL A 8 -6.08 -49.30 -60.88
C VAL A 8 -6.25 -48.63 -62.27
N VAL A 9 -5.37 -47.75 -62.81
CA VAL A 9 -4.02 -47.99 -63.43
C VAL A 9 -3.39 -46.65 -63.93
N ARG A 10 -2.05 -46.53 -63.77
CA ARG A 10 -0.90 -45.94 -64.56
C ARG A 10 -1.20 -44.98 -65.75
N SER A 11 -0.36 -44.06 -66.22
CA SER A 11 1.11 -44.02 -66.43
C SER A 11 1.57 -42.64 -66.95
N ASP A 12 2.76 -42.21 -66.52
CA ASP A 12 3.89 -41.67 -67.30
C ASP A 12 3.68 -40.71 -68.50
N SER A 13 4.28 -39.51 -68.44
CA SER A 13 4.99 -38.92 -69.59
C SER A 13 5.83 -37.69 -69.23
N ARG A 14 7.10 -37.79 -69.64
CA ARG A 14 8.18 -36.79 -69.59
C ARG A 14 7.86 -35.56 -70.45
N ARG A 15 8.26 -34.38 -70.01
CA ARG A 15 8.74 -33.31 -70.91
C ARG A 15 9.92 -32.56 -70.28
N SER A 16 10.92 -32.38 -71.12
CA SER A 16 12.27 -31.90 -70.91
C SER A 16 12.39 -30.38 -71.01
N GLU A 17 13.40 -29.87 -70.30
CA GLU A 17 14.36 -28.83 -70.65
C GLU A 17 13.95 -27.37 -70.97
N SER A 18 14.54 -26.50 -70.15
CA SER A 18 15.33 -25.29 -70.51
C SER A 18 14.65 -23.91 -70.43
N GLY A 19 15.26 -23.03 -69.63
CA GLY A 19 15.39 -21.60 -69.97
C GLY A 19 14.99 -20.58 -68.89
N ARG A 20 16.03 -19.92 -68.35
CA ARG A 20 16.10 -18.48 -67.96
C ARG A 20 15.68 -18.01 -66.55
N SER A 21 16.72 -17.83 -65.72
CA SER A 21 17.21 -16.57 -65.12
C SER A 21 16.26 -15.58 -64.43
N ASP A 22 16.67 -15.27 -63.19
CA ASP A 22 16.73 -13.94 -62.55
C ASP A 22 15.45 -13.36 -61.92
N ALA A 23 15.46 -13.29 -60.58
CA ALA A 23 15.25 -12.05 -59.83
C ALA A 23 15.24 -12.35 -58.33
N GLY A 24 16.27 -11.88 -57.63
CA GLY A 24 16.35 -11.94 -56.18
C GLY A 24 15.17 -11.23 -55.50
N ARG A 25 14.61 -11.90 -54.49
CA ARG A 25 13.90 -11.24 -53.40
C ARG A 25 14.48 -11.75 -52.08
N GLY A 26 15.68 -11.24 -51.78
CA GLY A 26 16.19 -11.23 -50.42
C GLY A 26 15.15 -10.55 -49.52
N ARG A 27 14.66 -11.31 -48.54
CA ARG A 27 13.78 -10.81 -47.49
C ARG A 27 14.45 -9.62 -46.83
N GLY A 28 13.79 -8.46 -46.92
CA GLY A 28 14.25 -7.21 -46.35
C GLY A 28 14.58 -7.39 -44.87
N ARG A 29 15.85 -7.11 -44.54
CA ARG A 29 16.32 -6.88 -43.18
C ARG A 29 15.43 -5.85 -42.51
N ASP A 30 14.93 -6.22 -41.34
CA ASP A 30 14.31 -5.35 -40.37
C ASP A 30 15.21 -4.11 -40.15
N ARG A 31 14.72 -2.93 -40.50
CA ARG A 31 15.48 -1.68 -40.38
C ARG A 31 15.55 -1.30 -38.90
N GLY A 32 16.66 -1.64 -38.28
CA GLY A 32 17.50 -0.64 -37.62
C GLY A 32 17.07 -0.18 -36.24
N THR A 33 17.00 -1.09 -35.27
CA THR A 33 17.31 -0.68 -33.89
C THR A 33 18.84 -0.71 -33.76
N PRO A 34 19.51 0.42 -33.49
CA PRO A 34 20.96 0.46 -33.36
C PRO A 34 21.44 -0.45 -32.23
N MET A 35 22.60 -1.09 -32.41
CA MET A 35 23.20 -1.89 -31.34
C MET A 35 23.71 -0.96 -30.24
N ILE A 36 23.75 -1.43 -28.99
CA ILE A 36 24.24 -0.61 -27.87
C ILE A 36 25.70 -0.16 -28.08
N THR A 37 26.50 -0.98 -28.77
CA THR A 37 27.88 -0.70 -29.16
C THR A 37 28.00 0.47 -30.14
N ASP A 38 26.93 0.77 -30.89
CA ASP A 38 26.87 1.92 -31.80
C ASP A 38 26.47 3.20 -31.06
N LEU A 39 25.86 3.07 -29.88
CA LEU A 39 25.28 4.17 -29.10
C LEU A 39 26.15 4.65 -27.95
N LEU A 40 26.93 3.74 -27.34
CA LEU A 40 27.71 4.03 -26.13
C LEU A 40 29.15 3.55 -26.24
N ARG A 41 30.06 4.28 -25.60
CA ARG A 41 31.47 3.92 -25.46
C ARG A 41 31.87 3.82 -23.99
N GLU A 42 32.83 2.97 -23.69
CA GLU A 42 33.42 2.90 -22.36
C GLU A 42 34.06 4.24 -21.97
N GLY A 43 33.82 4.70 -20.75
CA GLY A 43 34.24 6.02 -20.27
C GLY A 43 33.37 7.20 -20.73
N GLN A 44 32.31 6.96 -21.50
CA GLN A 44 31.38 8.03 -21.89
C GLN A 44 30.56 8.50 -20.68
N GLU A 45 30.65 9.80 -20.38
CA GLU A 45 29.80 10.42 -19.36
C GLU A 45 28.38 10.61 -19.89
N ILE A 46 27.39 10.13 -19.14
CA ILE A 46 25.97 10.25 -19.47
C ILE A 46 25.18 10.67 -18.22
N LEU A 47 24.26 11.62 -18.41
CA LEU A 47 23.30 11.95 -17.36
C LEU A 47 22.24 10.85 -17.29
N VAL A 48 22.06 10.28 -16.10
CA VAL A 48 21.11 9.20 -15.87
C VAL A 48 20.26 9.47 -14.63
N GLN A 49 19.03 8.99 -14.66
CA GLN A 49 18.10 9.01 -13.54
C GLN A 49 17.87 7.59 -13.04
N ILE A 50 17.81 7.42 -11.72
CA ILE A 50 17.40 6.17 -11.09
C ILE A 50 15.90 5.97 -11.34
N ALA A 51 15.56 4.98 -12.16
CA ALA A 51 14.19 4.60 -12.46
C ALA A 51 13.64 3.58 -11.45
N LYS A 52 14.52 2.74 -10.88
CA LYS A 52 14.19 1.84 -9.76
C LYS A 52 15.38 1.73 -8.82
N GLU A 53 15.09 1.82 -7.53
CA GLU A 53 16.04 1.54 -6.46
C GLU A 53 16.62 0.12 -6.56
N PRO A 54 17.84 -0.12 -6.05
CA PRO A 54 18.44 -1.45 -6.03
C PRO A 54 17.59 -2.40 -5.18
N ILE A 55 17.46 -3.64 -5.64
CA ILE A 55 16.73 -4.69 -4.92
C ILE A 55 17.69 -5.85 -4.68
N ALA A 56 18.02 -6.09 -3.42
CA ALA A 56 18.98 -7.09 -2.98
C ALA A 56 20.33 -6.94 -3.74
N ALA A 57 20.79 -7.99 -4.43
CA ALA A 57 22.03 -7.98 -5.18
C ALA A 57 21.95 -7.29 -6.57
N LYS A 58 20.76 -6.88 -7.02
CA LYS A 58 20.59 -6.19 -8.31
C LYS A 58 20.76 -4.69 -8.13
N GLY A 59 21.74 -4.12 -8.83
CA GLY A 59 21.98 -2.68 -8.87
C GLY A 59 20.76 -1.89 -9.37
N ALA A 60 20.80 -0.56 -9.16
CA ALA A 60 19.72 0.33 -9.54
C ALA A 60 19.45 0.28 -11.06
N ARG A 61 18.17 0.36 -11.45
CA ARG A 61 17.81 0.52 -12.85
C ARG A 61 17.86 1.99 -13.21
N ILE A 62 18.62 2.34 -14.23
CA ILE A 62 18.80 3.71 -14.69
C ILE A 62 18.15 3.96 -16.05
N THR A 63 17.89 5.23 -16.36
CA THR A 63 17.41 5.69 -17.67
C THR A 63 18.07 7.02 -18.03
N SER A 64 18.36 7.24 -19.31
CA SER A 64 18.76 8.55 -19.85
C SER A 64 17.55 9.45 -20.15
N HIS A 65 16.34 8.92 -20.04
CA HIS A 65 15.11 9.68 -20.21
C HIS A 65 14.72 10.34 -18.89
N ILE A 66 15.20 11.57 -18.70
CA ILE A 66 14.98 12.33 -17.47
C ILE A 66 13.52 12.76 -17.38
N ALA A 67 12.94 12.55 -16.19
CA ALA A 67 11.59 12.92 -15.82
C ALA A 67 11.61 13.73 -14.53
N LEU A 68 11.12 14.97 -14.59
CA LEU A 68 11.03 15.89 -13.46
C LEU A 68 9.56 16.06 -13.07
N PRO A 69 9.10 15.39 -12.00
CA PRO A 69 7.71 15.48 -11.55
C PRO A 69 7.48 16.78 -10.76
N GLY A 70 6.69 17.68 -11.36
CA GLY A 70 6.08 18.83 -10.70
C GLY A 70 4.75 18.44 -10.06
N ARG A 71 3.99 19.44 -9.62
CA ARG A 71 2.70 19.19 -8.94
C ARG A 71 1.63 18.75 -9.93
N PHE A 72 1.48 19.48 -11.02
CA PHE A 72 0.48 19.25 -12.06
C PHE A 72 1.10 18.65 -13.31
N LEU A 73 2.39 18.89 -13.53
CA LEU A 73 3.11 18.48 -14.74
C LEU A 73 4.24 17.51 -14.42
N VAL A 74 4.61 16.73 -15.43
CA VAL A 74 5.89 16.03 -15.47
C VAL A 74 6.64 16.55 -16.67
N TYR A 75 7.79 17.17 -16.46
CA TYR A 75 8.64 17.67 -17.52
C TYR A 75 9.65 16.61 -17.96
N MET A 76 9.71 16.37 -19.26
CA MET A 76 10.55 15.35 -19.90
C MET A 76 11.54 16.07 -20.84
N PRO A 77 12.64 16.65 -20.33
CA PRO A 77 13.54 17.48 -21.15
C PRO A 77 14.25 16.72 -22.28
N THR A 78 14.37 15.40 -22.16
CA THR A 78 15.07 14.52 -23.11
C THR A 78 14.13 13.82 -24.11
N ILE A 79 12.81 14.02 -23.98
CA ILE A 79 11.81 13.41 -24.88
C ILE A 79 10.84 14.49 -25.35
N GLU A 80 10.75 14.64 -26.66
CA GLU A 80 9.75 15.48 -27.33
C GLU A 80 8.37 14.83 -27.29
N HIS A 81 7.66 15.01 -26.16
CA HIS A 81 6.32 14.46 -25.98
C HIS A 81 5.44 15.35 -25.13
N VAL A 82 4.26 15.71 -25.66
CA VAL A 82 3.19 16.38 -24.91
C VAL A 82 2.06 15.38 -24.67
N GLY A 83 1.71 15.17 -23.40
CA GLY A 83 0.75 14.16 -22.99
C GLY A 83 -0.20 14.63 -21.90
N VAL A 84 -1.31 13.91 -21.73
CA VAL A 84 -2.25 14.08 -20.63
C VAL A 84 -2.54 12.71 -20.03
N SER A 85 -2.55 12.62 -18.69
CA SER A 85 -2.79 11.40 -17.93
C SER A 85 -4.02 10.64 -18.44
N ARG A 86 -3.89 9.32 -18.57
CA ARG A 86 -4.99 8.44 -18.98
C ARG A 86 -6.11 8.34 -17.94
N LYS A 87 -5.84 8.76 -16.70
CA LYS A 87 -6.83 8.76 -15.60
C LYS A 87 -7.80 9.95 -15.67
N ILE A 88 -7.57 10.91 -16.56
CA ILE A 88 -8.52 12.00 -16.81
C ILE A 88 -9.53 11.47 -17.82
N GLU A 89 -10.75 11.18 -17.38
CA GLU A 89 -11.79 10.54 -18.20
C GLU A 89 -12.50 11.53 -19.13
N SER A 90 -12.60 12.79 -18.73
CA SER A 90 -13.26 13.83 -19.52
C SER A 90 -12.43 14.23 -20.74
N ASP A 91 -12.92 13.91 -21.94
CA ASP A 91 -12.24 14.24 -23.19
C ASP A 91 -12.17 15.75 -23.45
N SER A 92 -13.19 16.53 -23.02
CA SER A 92 -13.16 17.99 -23.14
C SER A 92 -12.02 18.59 -22.30
N GLU A 93 -11.83 18.09 -21.09
CA GLU A 93 -10.75 18.54 -20.21
C GLU A 93 -9.38 18.14 -20.74
N ARG A 94 -9.24 16.92 -21.31
CA ARG A 94 -7.99 16.50 -21.95
C ARG A 94 -7.62 17.40 -23.13
N GLN A 95 -8.60 17.81 -23.94
CA GLN A 95 -8.36 18.73 -25.05
C GLN A 95 -7.95 20.12 -24.55
N ARG A 96 -8.64 20.65 -23.53
CA ARG A 96 -8.28 21.92 -22.88
C ARG A 96 -6.84 21.91 -22.37
N LEU A 97 -6.49 20.91 -21.57
CA LEU A 97 -5.15 20.76 -20.98
C LEU A 97 -4.05 20.57 -22.04
N ARG A 98 -4.32 19.80 -23.10
CA ARG A 98 -3.38 19.67 -24.24
C ARG A 98 -3.10 21.00 -24.92
N LYS A 99 -4.14 21.81 -25.14
CA LYS A 99 -4.00 23.14 -25.75
C LYS A 99 -3.16 24.05 -24.86
N LEU A 100 -3.52 24.16 -23.58
CA LEU A 100 -2.79 25.00 -22.62
C LEU A 100 -1.31 24.62 -22.52
N ILE A 101 -0.97 23.33 -22.51
CA ILE A 101 0.44 22.90 -22.42
C ILE A 101 1.21 23.17 -23.70
N LYS A 102 0.55 23.07 -24.86
CA LYS A 102 1.18 23.49 -26.11
C LYS A 102 1.48 24.98 -26.08
N ASP A 103 0.52 25.79 -25.67
CA ASP A 103 0.67 27.25 -25.56
C ASP A 103 1.76 27.62 -24.53
N ILE A 104 1.78 26.99 -23.35
CA ILE A 104 2.83 27.18 -22.33
C ILE A 104 4.20 26.80 -22.88
N ARG A 105 4.31 25.69 -23.62
CA ARG A 105 5.59 25.27 -24.20
C ARG A 105 6.11 26.26 -25.26
N GLU A 106 5.22 26.86 -26.03
CA GLU A 106 5.58 27.86 -27.05
C GLU A 106 5.91 29.23 -26.45
N THR A 107 5.25 29.59 -25.35
CA THR A 107 5.36 30.92 -24.73
C THR A 107 6.40 31.01 -23.61
N GLU A 108 6.64 29.92 -22.88
CA GLU A 108 7.73 29.83 -21.91
C GLU A 108 9.00 29.34 -22.61
N GLU A 109 10.16 29.85 -22.22
CA GLU A 109 11.47 29.46 -22.79
C GLU A 109 11.89 28.02 -22.39
N VAL A 110 11.12 27.03 -22.82
CA VAL A 110 11.36 25.60 -22.57
C VAL A 110 12.49 25.14 -23.51
N PRO A 111 13.67 24.75 -22.99
CA PRO A 111 14.84 24.49 -23.84
C PRO A 111 14.68 23.29 -24.78
N SER A 112 14.00 22.23 -24.33
CA SER A 112 13.83 20.98 -25.09
C SER A 112 12.78 20.08 -24.44
N GLY A 113 12.21 19.16 -25.20
CA GLY A 113 11.33 18.13 -24.68
C GLY A 113 9.89 18.58 -24.49
N GLY A 114 9.14 17.90 -23.62
CA GLY A 114 7.73 18.19 -23.42
C GLY A 114 7.19 17.85 -22.04
N PHE A 115 5.88 18.05 -21.85
CA PHE A 115 5.20 17.91 -20.58
C PHE A 115 4.09 16.87 -20.63
N ILE A 116 3.89 16.18 -19.51
CA ILE A 116 2.75 15.30 -19.28
C ILE A 116 1.90 15.87 -18.14
N VAL A 117 0.62 16.12 -18.39
CA VAL A 117 -0.31 16.59 -17.36
C VAL A 117 -0.72 15.43 -16.44
N ARG A 118 -0.48 15.58 -15.13
CA ARG A 118 -0.89 14.67 -14.06
C ARG A 118 -2.39 14.80 -13.80
N THR A 119 -2.97 13.80 -13.16
CA THR A 119 -4.40 13.83 -12.76
C THR A 119 -4.72 15.01 -11.83
N ALA A 120 -3.75 15.47 -11.04
CA ALA A 120 -3.89 16.66 -10.21
C ALA A 120 -4.09 17.97 -11.01
N GLY A 121 -3.80 17.96 -12.32
CA GLY A 121 -3.99 19.12 -13.21
C GLY A 121 -5.42 19.33 -13.69
N VAL A 122 -6.37 18.44 -13.35
CA VAL A 122 -7.79 18.59 -13.74
C VAL A 122 -8.39 19.84 -13.10
N GLY A 123 -9.03 20.68 -13.90
CA GLY A 123 -9.71 21.90 -13.43
C GLY A 123 -8.77 23.03 -13.01
N ILE A 124 -7.45 22.84 -13.12
CA ILE A 124 -6.45 23.83 -12.72
C ILE A 124 -6.39 24.99 -13.73
N SER A 125 -6.03 26.17 -13.22
CA SER A 125 -5.89 27.40 -14.02
C SER A 125 -4.66 27.35 -14.92
N GLU A 126 -4.66 28.14 -16.00
CA GLU A 126 -3.47 28.26 -16.86
C GLU A 126 -2.26 28.81 -16.09
N GLN A 127 -2.50 29.76 -15.19
CA GLN A 127 -1.45 30.42 -14.43
C GLN A 127 -0.70 29.42 -13.53
N ASP A 128 -1.42 28.51 -12.86
CA ASP A 128 -0.80 27.51 -12.00
C ASP A 128 0.01 26.48 -12.82
N LEU A 129 -0.48 26.08 -14.00
CA LEU A 129 0.26 25.21 -14.91
C LEU A 129 1.55 25.88 -15.40
N ARG A 130 1.48 27.19 -15.67
CA ARG A 130 2.62 27.99 -16.11
C ARG A 130 3.66 28.14 -15.01
N ASP A 131 3.24 28.37 -13.77
CA ASP A 131 4.12 28.47 -12.62
C ASP A 131 4.82 27.11 -12.32
N ASP A 132 4.10 25.99 -12.42
CA ASP A 132 4.69 24.64 -12.30
C ASP A 132 5.68 24.34 -13.44
N ALA A 133 5.35 24.73 -14.68
CA ALA A 133 6.26 24.58 -15.83
C ALA A 133 7.55 25.39 -15.64
N ARG A 134 7.46 26.64 -15.17
CA ARG A 134 8.63 27.49 -14.89
C ARG A 134 9.53 26.89 -13.82
N TYR A 135 8.95 26.38 -12.74
CA TYR A 135 9.69 25.67 -11.70
C TYR A 135 10.47 24.49 -12.31
N LEU A 136 9.82 23.62 -13.08
CA LEU A 136 10.45 22.46 -13.69
C LEU A 136 11.56 22.83 -14.69
N VAL A 137 11.36 23.88 -15.49
CA VAL A 137 12.38 24.37 -16.43
C VAL A 137 13.59 24.94 -15.69
N ARG A 138 13.39 25.70 -14.60
CA ARG A 138 14.49 26.20 -13.77
C ARG A 138 15.28 25.06 -13.15
N THR A 139 14.59 24.09 -12.55
CA THR A 139 15.21 22.88 -12.00
C THR A 139 16.05 22.17 -13.07
N TRP A 140 15.53 21.97 -14.28
CA TRP A 140 16.32 21.38 -15.36
C TRP A 140 17.56 22.18 -15.75
N LYS A 141 17.46 23.51 -15.82
CA LYS A 141 18.61 24.39 -16.10
C LYS A 141 19.68 24.24 -15.02
N ASP A 142 19.29 24.11 -13.76
CA ASP A 142 20.21 23.91 -12.64
C ASP A 142 20.87 22.52 -12.67
N ILE A 143 20.10 21.46 -12.95
CA ILE A 143 20.62 20.10 -13.13
C ILE A 143 21.66 20.06 -14.25
N ARG A 144 21.37 20.67 -15.40
CA ARG A 144 22.32 20.74 -16.52
C ARG A 144 23.61 21.46 -16.14
N ARG A 145 23.50 22.61 -15.48
CA ARG A 145 24.67 23.37 -15.01
C ARG A 145 25.50 22.58 -14.00
N ALA A 146 24.85 21.84 -13.09
CA ALA A 146 25.54 20.99 -12.12
C ALA A 146 26.27 19.83 -12.82
N ALA A 147 25.60 19.17 -13.76
CA ALA A 147 26.16 18.07 -14.54
C ALA A 147 27.36 18.51 -15.40
N GLU A 148 27.32 19.72 -16.00
CA GLU A 148 28.42 20.25 -16.82
C GLU A 148 29.64 20.68 -15.96
N LYS A 149 29.45 20.99 -14.68
CA LYS A 149 30.53 21.44 -13.77
C LYS A 149 31.25 20.29 -13.05
N GLN A 150 30.57 19.17 -12.85
CA GLN A 150 31.09 18.03 -12.08
C GLN A 150 31.63 16.95 -13.03
N LYS A 151 32.75 16.31 -12.67
CA LYS A 151 33.24 15.12 -13.40
C LYS A 151 32.54 13.87 -12.86
N ALA A 152 32.18 12.94 -13.75
CA ALA A 152 31.52 11.71 -13.33
C ALA A 152 32.49 10.78 -12.56
N PRO A 153 31.99 9.95 -11.63
CA PRO A 153 30.62 9.86 -11.15
C PRO A 153 30.31 10.94 -10.09
N ALA A 154 29.22 11.70 -10.30
CA ALA A 154 28.77 12.71 -9.35
C ALA A 154 27.23 12.81 -9.35
N MET A 155 26.66 13.21 -8.21
CA MET A 155 25.23 13.44 -8.07
C MET A 155 24.88 14.84 -8.58
N ALA A 156 24.29 14.91 -9.78
CA ALA A 156 23.84 16.16 -10.37
C ALA A 156 22.59 16.74 -9.67
N HIS A 157 21.73 15.88 -9.13
CA HIS A 157 20.49 16.26 -8.46
C HIS A 157 20.05 15.20 -7.46
N LYS A 158 19.65 15.64 -6.28
CA LYS A 158 18.96 14.80 -5.30
C LYS A 158 17.46 15.01 -5.49
N ASP A 159 16.71 13.93 -5.67
CA ASP A 159 15.24 14.01 -5.75
C ASP A 159 14.65 14.48 -4.41
N LEU A 160 13.40 14.94 -4.46
CA LEU A 160 12.69 15.49 -3.32
C LEU A 160 12.59 14.46 -2.18
N ASP A 161 12.85 14.89 -0.95
CA ASP A 161 12.65 14.07 0.24
C ASP A 161 11.16 13.82 0.53
N LEU A 162 10.84 13.20 1.67
CA LEU A 162 9.45 12.92 2.04
C LEU A 162 8.61 14.20 2.21
N VAL A 163 9.15 15.21 2.90
CA VAL A 163 8.46 16.44 3.26
C VAL A 163 8.25 17.30 2.02
N GLN A 164 9.27 17.48 1.19
CA GLN A 164 9.20 18.19 -0.07
C GLN A 164 8.23 17.51 -1.05
N ARG A 165 8.22 16.17 -1.12
CA ARG A 165 7.21 15.42 -1.92
C ARG A 165 5.79 15.64 -1.40
N LEU A 166 5.61 15.64 -0.07
CA LEU A 166 4.33 15.90 0.57
C LEU A 166 3.83 17.31 0.21
N LEU A 167 4.69 18.31 0.37
CA LEU A 167 4.37 19.70 0.03
C LEU A 167 4.05 19.86 -1.45
N ARG A 168 4.86 19.30 -2.36
CA ARG A 168 4.58 19.33 -3.80
C ARG A 168 3.21 18.75 -4.14
N ASP A 169 2.84 17.61 -3.54
CA ASP A 169 1.63 16.86 -3.94
C ASP A 169 0.36 17.27 -3.16
N GLN A 170 0.49 17.90 -1.99
CA GLN A 170 -0.64 18.21 -1.09
C GLN A 170 -0.89 19.69 -0.87
N LEU A 171 0.16 20.54 -0.85
CA LEU A 171 0.03 21.93 -0.44
C LEU A 171 -0.96 22.68 -1.34
N SER A 172 -2.08 23.17 -0.83
CA SER A 172 -3.04 23.99 -1.57
C SER A 172 -3.32 25.32 -0.86
N ASP A 173 -4.05 26.21 -1.53
CA ASP A 173 -4.48 27.47 -0.95
C ASP A 173 -5.52 27.29 0.19
N ASP A 174 -6.00 26.07 0.42
CA ASP A 174 -6.90 25.73 1.53
C ASP A 174 -6.16 25.57 2.86
N PHE A 175 -4.84 25.33 2.84
CA PHE A 175 -4.05 25.12 4.05
C PHE A 175 -3.75 26.43 4.77
N THR A 176 -4.35 26.67 5.93
CA THR A 176 -4.15 27.94 6.66
C THR A 176 -2.70 28.16 7.12
N ALA A 177 -1.99 27.09 7.51
CA ALA A 177 -0.61 27.15 7.95
C ALA A 177 0.10 25.81 7.75
N ILE A 178 1.43 25.85 7.60
CA ILE A 178 2.34 24.70 7.66
C ILE A 178 3.19 24.90 8.91
N ARG A 179 3.13 23.95 9.85
CA ARG A 179 3.84 24.01 11.13
C ARG A 179 4.97 23.00 11.12
N VAL A 180 6.15 23.44 11.55
CA VAL A 180 7.39 22.66 11.57
C VAL A 180 8.04 22.89 12.92
N ASP A 181 8.44 21.86 13.63
CA ASP A 181 9.05 21.93 14.97
C ASP A 181 10.58 21.84 14.96
N ASP A 182 11.18 21.67 13.79
CA ASP A 182 12.63 21.70 13.57
C ASP A 182 13.05 22.94 12.76
N GLU A 183 14.16 23.58 13.16
CA GLU A 183 14.64 24.83 12.57
C GLU A 183 15.34 24.63 11.22
N GLU A 184 16.11 23.55 11.06
CA GLU A 184 16.79 23.22 9.80
C GLU A 184 15.76 22.87 8.73
N GLU A 185 14.82 21.99 9.07
CA GLU A 185 13.72 21.57 8.19
C GLU A 185 12.80 22.76 7.84
N TYR A 186 12.54 23.68 8.80
CA TYR A 186 11.79 24.91 8.52
C TYR A 186 12.46 25.74 7.42
N GLN A 187 13.78 25.90 7.48
CA GLN A 187 14.53 26.68 6.50
C GLN A 187 14.48 26.01 5.12
N GLU A 188 14.68 24.69 5.06
CA GLU A 188 14.56 23.91 3.81
C GLU A 188 13.15 24.02 3.20
N ILE A 189 12.11 23.91 4.02
CA ILE A 189 10.71 24.06 3.59
C ILE A 189 10.44 25.46 3.06
N VAL A 190 10.92 26.52 3.73
CA VAL A 190 10.74 27.91 3.28
C VAL A 190 11.39 28.10 1.92
N GLU A 191 12.62 27.62 1.73
CA GLU A 191 13.30 27.67 0.44
C GLU A 191 12.54 26.91 -0.66
N PHE A 192 12.06 25.71 -0.33
CA PHE A 192 11.34 24.87 -1.26
C PHE A 192 10.00 25.49 -1.68
N VAL A 193 9.19 25.93 -0.71
CA VAL A 193 7.90 26.61 -0.95
C VAL A 193 8.12 27.90 -1.76
N ASN A 194 9.19 28.63 -1.50
CA ASN A 194 9.53 29.84 -2.27
C ASN A 194 9.88 29.54 -3.74
N ARG A 195 10.40 28.34 -4.04
CA ARG A 195 10.68 27.91 -5.42
C ARG A 195 9.43 27.44 -6.15
N ILE A 196 8.52 26.72 -5.48
CA ILE A 196 7.34 26.12 -6.11
C ILE A 196 6.12 27.06 -6.13
N GLN A 197 5.84 27.76 -5.02
CA GLN A 197 4.65 28.57 -4.82
C GLN A 197 4.94 29.72 -3.84
N PRO A 198 5.63 30.80 -4.29
CA PRO A 198 6.07 31.90 -3.43
C PRO A 198 4.95 32.55 -2.60
N ARG A 199 3.72 32.53 -3.12
CA ARG A 199 2.54 33.12 -2.47
C ARG A 199 2.16 32.44 -1.15
N LEU A 200 2.63 31.21 -0.90
CA LEU A 200 2.31 30.43 0.30
C LEU A 200 3.45 30.40 1.33
N VAL A 201 4.60 31.01 1.05
CA VAL A 201 5.77 31.00 1.95
C VAL A 201 5.45 31.56 3.33
N ASN A 202 4.64 32.62 3.36
CA ASN A 202 4.15 33.26 4.58
C ASN A 202 3.27 32.34 5.45
N ARG A 203 2.79 31.21 4.94
CA ARG A 203 2.05 30.18 5.70
C ARG A 203 2.95 29.17 6.40
N VAL A 204 4.23 29.09 6.04
CA VAL A 204 5.22 28.26 6.75
C VAL A 204 5.59 28.96 8.06
N LYS A 205 5.37 28.29 9.18
CA LYS A 205 5.62 28.82 10.53
C LYS A 205 6.37 27.79 11.37
N LEU A 206 7.47 28.22 11.97
CA LEU A 206 8.15 27.45 13.01
C LEU A 206 7.24 27.34 14.24
N HIS A 207 7.15 26.14 14.80
CA HIS A 207 6.45 25.83 16.04
C HIS A 207 7.46 25.92 17.18
N THR A 208 7.38 27.00 17.96
CA THR A 208 8.34 27.31 19.03
C THR A 208 7.78 27.05 20.43
N ARG A 209 6.62 26.40 20.55
CA ARG A 209 6.03 26.07 21.85
C ARG A 209 6.76 24.87 22.44
N GLU A 210 6.83 24.82 23.77
CA GLU A 210 7.42 23.68 24.49
C GLU A 210 6.62 22.39 24.30
N GLU A 211 5.29 22.50 24.16
CA GLU A 211 4.42 21.35 23.90
C GLU A 211 4.71 20.76 22.50
N PRO A 212 4.90 19.42 22.37
CA PRO A 212 5.15 18.77 21.09
C PRO A 212 4.08 19.09 20.04
N ILE A 213 4.50 19.27 18.78
CA ILE A 213 3.62 19.71 17.69
C ILE A 213 2.37 18.84 17.53
N LEU A 214 2.51 17.51 17.62
CA LEU A 214 1.37 16.60 17.45
C LEU A 214 0.38 16.65 18.61
N GLU A 215 0.85 16.92 19.83
CA GLU A 215 0.01 17.06 21.01
C GLU A 215 -0.74 18.40 21.00
N ALA A 216 -0.03 19.49 20.71
CA ALA A 216 -0.58 20.85 20.66
C ALA A 216 -1.76 21.00 19.68
N TYR A 217 -1.80 20.16 18.63
CA TYR A 217 -2.87 20.13 17.63
C TYR A 217 -3.80 18.91 17.75
N GLY A 218 -3.66 18.09 18.80
CA GLY A 218 -4.51 16.92 19.07
C GLY A 218 -4.36 15.77 18.07
N VAL A 219 -3.31 15.79 17.23
CA VAL A 219 -3.03 14.75 16.23
C VAL A 219 -2.55 13.47 16.90
N GLN A 220 -1.74 13.58 17.96
CA GLN A 220 -1.21 12.42 18.69
C GLN A 220 -2.35 11.51 19.19
N ALA A 221 -3.37 12.11 19.81
CA ALA A 221 -4.54 11.37 20.30
C ALA A 221 -5.32 10.67 19.18
N GLU A 222 -5.36 11.23 17.97
CA GLU A 222 -5.97 10.58 16.81
C GLU A 222 -5.12 9.45 16.25
N ILE A 223 -3.78 9.56 16.26
CA ILE A 223 -2.86 8.47 15.90
C ILE A 223 -3.05 7.29 16.83
N ASP A 224 -3.07 7.52 18.15
CA ASP A 224 -3.24 6.46 19.15
C ASP A 224 -4.60 5.76 19.03
N LYS A 225 -5.65 6.50 18.64
CA LYS A 225 -6.96 5.91 18.31
C LYS A 225 -6.93 5.12 17.00
N ALA A 226 -6.21 5.60 15.99
CA ALA A 226 -6.12 4.97 14.68
C ALA A 226 -5.37 3.63 14.68
N ILE A 227 -4.56 3.35 15.71
CA ILE A 227 -3.90 2.04 15.88
C ILE A 227 -4.87 1.02 16.51
N LYS A 228 -5.85 1.47 17.31
CA LYS A 228 -6.77 0.56 18.02
C LYS A 228 -7.79 -0.06 17.04
N PRO A 229 -8.20 -1.32 17.24
CA PRO A 229 -9.24 -1.94 16.40
C PRO A 229 -10.61 -1.24 16.53
N ARG A 230 -10.93 -0.72 17.73
CA ARG A 230 -12.24 -0.11 18.03
C ARG A 230 -12.25 1.40 17.82
N VAL A 231 -13.22 1.90 17.07
CA VAL A 231 -13.42 3.33 16.81
C VAL A 231 -14.83 3.75 17.24
N TRP A 232 -14.95 4.71 18.15
CA TRP A 232 -16.26 5.17 18.64
C TRP A 232 -16.91 6.18 17.69
N LEU A 233 -18.22 6.02 17.49
CA LEU A 233 -19.07 6.96 16.79
C LEU A 233 -19.65 7.98 17.79
N LYS A 234 -19.98 9.19 17.33
CA LYS A 234 -20.59 10.27 18.12
C LYS A 234 -21.97 9.85 18.65
N SER A 235 -22.70 8.99 17.94
CA SER A 235 -23.96 8.42 18.39
C SER A 235 -23.83 7.40 19.54
N GLY A 236 -22.62 6.99 19.91
CA GLY A 236 -22.37 5.97 20.93
C GLY A 236 -22.28 4.54 20.39
N GLY A 237 -22.47 4.35 19.09
CA GLY A 237 -22.05 3.14 18.38
C GLY A 237 -20.52 3.06 18.25
N TYR A 238 -20.01 1.97 17.70
CA TYR A 238 -18.59 1.83 17.41
C TYR A 238 -18.33 0.91 16.22
N LEU A 239 -17.21 1.15 15.55
CA LEU A 239 -16.65 0.31 14.51
C LEU A 239 -15.62 -0.64 15.12
N VAL A 240 -15.50 -1.84 14.56
CA VAL A 240 -14.40 -2.77 14.82
C VAL A 240 -13.69 -3.04 13.50
N ILE A 241 -12.43 -2.63 13.40
CA ILE A 241 -11.59 -2.76 12.21
C ILE A 241 -10.57 -3.87 12.47
N ASN A 242 -10.66 -4.96 11.72
CA ASN A 242 -9.76 -6.09 11.78
C ASN A 242 -9.04 -6.27 10.45
N GLN A 243 -7.71 -6.12 10.45
CA GLN A 243 -6.88 -6.37 9.28
C GLN A 243 -6.38 -7.82 9.31
N THR A 244 -6.73 -8.62 8.30
CA THR A 244 -6.20 -9.97 8.12
C THR A 244 -5.11 -9.96 7.04
N GLU A 245 -4.59 -11.15 6.70
CA GLU A 245 -3.63 -11.31 5.61
C GLU A 245 -4.22 -10.90 4.25
N ALA A 246 -5.44 -11.36 3.98
CA ALA A 246 -6.08 -11.23 2.67
C ALA A 246 -6.98 -10.00 2.54
N LEU A 247 -7.70 -9.63 3.60
CA LEU A 247 -8.74 -8.60 3.56
C LEU A 247 -8.81 -7.79 4.86
N VAL A 248 -9.55 -6.69 4.82
CA VAL A 248 -9.92 -5.91 6.00
C VAL A 248 -11.40 -6.09 6.25
N ALA A 249 -11.78 -6.50 7.45
CA ALA A 249 -13.17 -6.57 7.88
C ALA A 249 -13.50 -5.38 8.79
N ILE A 250 -14.60 -4.69 8.52
CA ILE A 250 -15.09 -3.58 9.34
C ILE A 250 -16.52 -3.87 9.75
N ASP A 251 -16.75 -4.01 11.06
CA ASP A 251 -18.05 -4.29 11.67
C ASP A 251 -18.61 -3.04 12.37
N VAL A 252 -19.92 -2.82 12.29
CA VAL A 252 -20.62 -1.66 12.85
C VAL A 252 -21.59 -2.08 13.96
N ASN A 253 -21.39 -1.54 15.16
CA ASN A 253 -22.21 -1.83 16.32
C ASN A 253 -22.95 -0.58 16.81
N THR A 254 -24.23 -0.73 17.21
CA THR A 254 -25.07 0.35 17.73
C THR A 254 -24.78 0.75 19.18
N GLY A 255 -23.99 -0.07 19.92
CA GLY A 255 -23.66 0.20 21.32
C GLY A 255 -24.88 0.23 22.24
N LYS A 256 -24.87 1.11 23.26
CA LYS A 256 -25.98 1.24 24.23
C LYS A 256 -27.15 2.10 23.72
N PHE A 257 -27.07 2.67 22.52
CA PHE A 257 -28.03 3.64 22.00
C PHE A 257 -29.11 2.95 21.17
N VAL A 258 -29.99 2.19 21.85
CA VAL A 258 -31.16 1.58 21.21
C VAL A 258 -32.39 2.38 21.62
N GLY A 259 -32.94 3.17 20.69
CA GLY A 259 -34.14 3.97 20.94
C GLY A 259 -35.32 3.08 21.36
N ARG A 260 -36.13 3.53 22.33
CA ARG A 260 -37.35 2.81 22.74
C ARG A 260 -38.41 2.92 21.63
N GLY A 261 -38.59 1.87 20.82
CA GLY A 261 -39.70 1.69 19.86
C GLY A 261 -39.28 1.28 18.44
N GLY A 262 -40.02 0.37 17.80
CA GLY A 262 -39.67 -0.28 16.52
C GLY A 262 -39.50 0.65 15.31
N THR A 263 -40.36 1.65 15.12
CA THR A 263 -40.21 2.63 14.01
C THR A 263 -39.04 3.58 14.22
N ARG A 264 -38.66 3.83 15.48
CA ARG A 264 -37.46 4.60 15.82
C ARG A 264 -36.18 3.78 15.68
N LEU A 265 -36.29 2.45 15.61
CA LEU A 265 -35.15 1.55 15.50
C LEU A 265 -34.53 1.62 14.10
N GLU A 266 -35.32 1.47 13.04
CA GLU A 266 -34.84 1.55 11.65
C GLU A 266 -34.21 2.92 11.32
N ASP A 267 -34.82 4.01 11.80
CA ASP A 267 -34.25 5.35 11.67
C ASP A 267 -32.92 5.49 12.42
N THR A 268 -32.81 4.86 13.60
CA THR A 268 -31.58 4.87 14.39
C THR A 268 -30.49 4.02 13.74
N ILE A 269 -30.83 2.86 13.17
CA ILE A 269 -29.94 1.99 12.40
C ILE A 269 -29.40 2.75 11.19
N THR A 270 -30.29 3.33 10.40
CA THR A 270 -29.92 4.09 9.20
C THR A 270 -29.00 5.25 9.56
N ARG A 271 -29.33 6.02 10.62
CA ARG A 271 -28.46 7.11 11.09
C ARG A 271 -27.09 6.61 11.55
N THR A 272 -27.04 5.49 12.27
CA THR A 272 -25.79 4.89 12.73
C THR A 272 -24.92 4.44 11.55
N ASN A 273 -25.52 3.79 10.55
CA ASN A 273 -24.80 3.39 9.33
C ASN A 273 -24.32 4.58 8.50
N MET A 274 -25.11 5.67 8.41
CA MET A 274 -24.69 6.90 7.74
C MET A 274 -23.46 7.51 8.42
N GLU A 275 -23.44 7.56 9.75
CA GLU A 275 -22.28 8.01 10.51
C GLU A 275 -21.09 7.05 10.37
N ALA A 276 -21.36 5.74 10.39
CA ALA A 276 -20.35 4.71 10.22
C ALA A 276 -19.65 4.83 8.87
N VAL A 277 -20.37 5.03 7.75
CA VAL A 277 -19.72 5.11 6.43
C VAL A 277 -18.83 6.34 6.27
N GLU A 278 -19.18 7.47 6.88
CA GLU A 278 -18.33 8.66 6.93
C GLU A 278 -17.04 8.38 7.71
N GLU A 279 -17.16 7.76 8.88
CA GLU A 279 -16.01 7.42 9.72
C GLU A 279 -15.16 6.30 9.10
N ILE A 280 -15.77 5.31 8.44
CA ILE A 280 -15.07 4.26 7.69
C ILE A 280 -14.22 4.88 6.59
N ALA A 281 -14.77 5.79 5.78
CA ALA A 281 -14.01 6.47 4.73
C ALA A 281 -12.84 7.27 5.32
N ARG A 282 -13.03 7.93 6.47
CA ARG A 282 -11.96 8.60 7.22
C ARG A 282 -10.87 7.63 7.69
N GLN A 283 -11.25 6.53 8.35
CA GLN A 283 -10.34 5.53 8.90
C GLN A 283 -9.55 4.80 7.82
N ILE A 284 -10.17 4.45 6.69
CA ILE A 284 -9.49 3.83 5.54
C ILE A 284 -8.37 4.73 5.02
N ARG A 285 -8.58 6.05 4.98
CA ARG A 285 -7.54 7.02 4.58
C ARG A 285 -6.46 7.18 5.66
N LEU A 286 -6.84 7.36 6.93
CA LEU A 286 -5.90 7.56 8.02
C LEU A 286 -4.98 6.36 8.25
N ARG A 287 -5.54 5.15 8.16
CA ARG A 287 -4.79 3.90 8.35
C ARG A 287 -4.15 3.37 7.06
N ASP A 288 -4.34 4.07 5.94
CA ASP A 288 -4.01 3.65 4.57
C ASP A 288 -4.38 2.19 4.26
N LEU A 289 -5.62 1.79 4.62
CA LEU A 289 -6.12 0.43 4.39
C LEU A 289 -6.31 0.20 2.89
N GLY A 290 -5.85 -0.95 2.40
CA GLY A 290 -5.95 -1.27 0.98
C GLY A 290 -6.04 -2.76 0.72
N GLY A 291 -6.43 -3.12 -0.50
CA GLY A 291 -6.86 -4.46 -0.87
C GLY A 291 -8.37 -4.57 -0.85
N ILE A 292 -8.86 -5.76 -0.50
CA ILE A 292 -10.29 -6.03 -0.31
C ILE A 292 -10.69 -5.56 1.08
N ILE A 293 -11.74 -4.74 1.16
CA ILE A 293 -12.32 -4.24 2.40
C ILE A 293 -13.79 -4.66 2.40
N VAL A 294 -14.20 -5.38 3.43
CA VAL A 294 -15.56 -5.88 3.63
C VAL A 294 -16.17 -5.08 4.77
N LEU A 295 -17.32 -4.47 4.52
CA LEU A 295 -18.08 -3.70 5.50
C LEU A 295 -19.31 -4.50 5.89
N ASP A 296 -19.41 -4.84 7.16
CA ASP A 296 -20.57 -5.44 7.82
C ASP A 296 -21.36 -4.32 8.50
N LEU A 297 -22.32 -3.77 7.76
CA LEU A 297 -23.18 -2.70 8.23
C LEU A 297 -24.40 -3.31 8.91
N ILE A 298 -25.01 -2.56 9.84
CA ILE A 298 -26.20 -3.05 10.54
C ILE A 298 -27.33 -3.26 9.51
N ASP A 299 -28.00 -4.40 9.56
CA ASP A 299 -29.08 -4.75 8.64
C ASP A 299 -30.18 -3.69 8.58
N MET A 300 -30.56 -3.31 7.35
CA MET A 300 -31.63 -2.36 7.06
C MET A 300 -32.72 -3.04 6.25
N GLU A 301 -33.97 -2.96 6.67
CA GLU A 301 -35.09 -3.58 5.95
C GLU A 301 -35.41 -2.83 4.66
N GLU A 302 -35.37 -1.49 4.70
CA GLU A 302 -35.76 -0.68 3.56
C GLU A 302 -34.64 -0.54 2.52
N ARG A 303 -34.94 -0.90 1.26
CA ARG A 303 -34.02 -0.66 0.13
C ARG A 303 -33.64 0.81 -0.05
N ARG A 304 -34.53 1.73 0.32
CA ARG A 304 -34.27 3.17 0.26
C ARG A 304 -33.16 3.58 1.24
N ASN A 305 -33.15 3.02 2.44
CA ASN A 305 -32.11 3.29 3.43
C ASN A 305 -30.75 2.74 2.99
N ARG A 306 -30.72 1.50 2.45
CA ARG A 306 -29.51 0.92 1.83
C ARG A 306 -28.94 1.81 0.74
N ALA A 307 -29.78 2.31 -0.18
CA ALA A 307 -29.34 3.19 -1.26
C ALA A 307 -28.77 4.52 -0.74
N ARG A 308 -29.37 5.10 0.30
CA ARG A 308 -28.87 6.34 0.94
C ARG A 308 -27.50 6.12 1.58
N VAL A 309 -27.31 5.02 2.32
CA VAL A 309 -26.01 4.68 2.93
C VAL A 309 -24.94 4.44 1.88
N MET A 310 -25.29 3.75 0.78
CA MET A 310 -24.35 3.56 -0.34
C MET A 310 -23.95 4.87 -1.00
N GLN A 311 -24.89 5.79 -1.20
CA GLN A 311 -24.59 7.12 -1.76
C GLN A 311 -23.64 7.90 -0.84
N ALA A 312 -23.92 7.89 0.47
CA ALA A 312 -23.06 8.54 1.46
C ALA A 312 -21.64 7.95 1.48
N LEU A 313 -21.51 6.62 1.38
CA LEU A 313 -20.20 5.97 1.27
C LEU A 313 -19.46 6.40 -0.01
N GLN A 314 -20.13 6.45 -1.16
CA GLN A 314 -19.52 6.90 -2.42
C GLN A 314 -19.08 8.36 -2.35
N ASP A 315 -19.90 9.22 -1.75
CA ASP A 315 -19.58 10.63 -1.58
C ASP A 315 -18.39 10.83 -0.63
N ALA A 316 -18.34 10.10 0.48
CA ALA A 316 -17.23 10.15 1.44
C ALA A 316 -15.91 9.59 0.88
N LEU A 317 -15.95 8.70 -0.12
CA LEU A 317 -14.79 8.15 -0.80
C LEU A 317 -14.32 9.00 -1.99
N ARG A 318 -15.11 9.98 -2.44
CA ARG A 318 -14.81 10.79 -3.63
C ARG A 318 -13.48 11.56 -3.51
N ASP A 319 -13.17 12.01 -2.30
CA ASP A 319 -11.95 12.77 -2.00
C ASP A 319 -10.72 11.86 -1.74
N ASP A 320 -10.87 10.53 -1.80
CA ASP A 320 -9.76 9.60 -1.68
C ASP A 320 -8.90 9.61 -2.95
N LYS A 321 -7.61 9.89 -2.78
CA LYS A 321 -6.64 9.90 -3.89
C LYS A 321 -6.33 8.49 -4.41
N SER A 322 -6.55 7.47 -3.59
CA SER A 322 -6.35 6.07 -3.97
C SER A 322 -7.57 5.55 -4.73
N PRO A 323 -7.40 4.97 -5.92
CA PRO A 323 -8.53 4.43 -6.68
C PRO A 323 -9.32 3.40 -5.87
N THR A 324 -10.63 3.63 -5.75
CA THR A 324 -11.59 2.75 -5.08
C THR A 324 -12.64 2.23 -6.03
N LYS A 325 -13.10 1.00 -5.81
CA LYS A 325 -14.32 0.46 -6.44
C LYS A 325 -15.18 -0.14 -5.35
N VAL A 326 -16.46 0.21 -5.35
CA VAL A 326 -17.43 -0.25 -4.35
C VAL A 326 -18.48 -1.10 -5.05
N LEU A 327 -18.74 -2.28 -4.51
CA LEU A 327 -19.89 -3.11 -4.86
C LEU A 327 -20.96 -2.86 -3.80
N SER A 328 -22.19 -2.61 -4.25
CA SER A 328 -23.36 -2.46 -3.37
C SER A 328 -23.61 -3.72 -2.54
N PHE A 329 -24.51 -3.61 -1.55
CA PHE A 329 -24.99 -4.73 -0.73
C PHE A 329 -25.17 -6.02 -1.56
N ASN A 330 -24.45 -7.07 -1.14
CA ASN A 330 -24.60 -8.41 -1.70
C ASN A 330 -25.78 -9.16 -1.05
N ASP A 331 -26.00 -10.40 -1.47
CA ASP A 331 -27.07 -11.25 -0.92
C ASP A 331 -26.89 -11.59 0.56
N PHE A 332 -25.69 -11.38 1.12
CA PHE A 332 -25.35 -11.57 2.53
C PHE A 332 -25.44 -10.27 3.36
N GLY A 333 -25.91 -9.16 2.78
CA GLY A 333 -25.99 -7.87 3.49
C GLY A 333 -24.65 -7.12 3.62
N LEU A 334 -23.57 -7.63 3.03
CA LEU A 334 -22.24 -7.03 3.11
C LEU A 334 -22.00 -6.06 1.96
N VAL A 335 -21.22 -5.01 2.24
CA VAL A 335 -20.67 -4.10 1.22
C VAL A 335 -19.21 -4.44 1.01
N ILE A 336 -18.82 -4.71 -0.24
CA ILE A 336 -17.44 -5.07 -0.57
C ILE A 336 -16.84 -3.94 -1.40
N MET A 337 -15.67 -3.47 -1.00
CA MET A 337 -14.91 -2.51 -1.79
C MET A 337 -13.46 -2.95 -1.99
N THR A 338 -12.85 -2.42 -3.04
CA THR A 338 -11.42 -2.54 -3.29
C THR A 338 -10.79 -1.16 -3.27
N ARG A 339 -9.67 -1.02 -2.57
CA ARG A 339 -8.85 0.19 -2.56
C ARG A 339 -7.42 -0.16 -2.92
N LYS A 340 -6.83 0.54 -3.89
CA LYS A 340 -5.45 0.25 -4.33
C LYS A 340 -4.46 0.45 -3.17
N ARG A 341 -3.60 -0.56 -2.91
CA ARG A 341 -2.46 -0.43 -1.98
C ARG A 341 -1.39 0.47 -2.59
N VAL A 342 -1.09 1.58 -1.92
CA VAL A 342 -0.03 2.53 -2.34
C VAL A 342 1.15 2.47 -1.37
N LYS A 343 0.88 2.41 -0.06
CA LYS A 343 1.88 2.26 1.00
C LYS A 343 1.51 1.11 1.93
N GLN A 344 2.36 0.87 2.94
CA GLN A 344 2.01 0.00 4.07
C GLN A 344 0.95 0.69 4.95
N SER A 345 0.10 -0.11 5.60
CA SER A 345 -0.90 0.43 6.54
C SER A 345 -0.22 1.04 7.77
N LEU A 346 -0.91 1.96 8.43
CA LEU A 346 -0.41 2.66 9.61
C LEU A 346 0.01 1.69 10.72
N GLU A 347 -0.83 0.68 10.99
CA GLU A 347 -0.57 -0.36 11.99
C GLU A 347 0.74 -1.12 11.69
N ARG A 348 0.95 -1.54 10.44
CA ARG A 348 2.19 -2.24 10.04
C ARG A 348 3.43 -1.36 10.07
N THR A 349 3.26 -0.05 9.99
CA THR A 349 4.36 0.91 10.01
C THR A 349 4.77 1.24 11.45
N LEU A 350 3.80 1.37 12.36
CA LEU A 350 4.02 1.79 13.74
C LEU A 350 4.12 0.62 14.74
N CYS A 351 3.66 -0.58 14.39
CA CYS A 351 3.62 -1.73 15.28
C CYS A 351 4.44 -2.91 14.72
N SER A 352 4.95 -3.74 15.63
CA SER A 352 5.50 -5.05 15.31
C SER A 352 4.50 -6.16 15.67
N PRO A 353 4.56 -7.34 15.03
CA PRO A 353 3.77 -8.50 15.45
C PRO A 353 4.00 -8.81 16.93
N CYS A 354 2.93 -9.23 17.62
CA CYS A 354 3.03 -9.63 19.02
C CYS A 354 4.02 -10.81 19.14
N PRO A 355 5.06 -10.73 19.98
CA PRO A 355 6.02 -11.83 20.13
C PRO A 355 5.41 -13.07 20.80
N TYR A 356 4.26 -12.91 21.45
CA TYR A 356 3.54 -13.97 22.15
C TYR A 356 2.62 -14.73 21.18
N CYS A 357 1.54 -14.10 20.72
CA CYS A 357 0.55 -14.76 19.86
C CYS A 357 0.83 -14.62 18.35
N GLN A 358 1.91 -13.94 17.94
CA GLN A 358 2.25 -13.68 16.53
C GLN A 358 1.11 -13.05 15.71
N GLY A 359 0.23 -12.29 16.39
CA GLY A 359 -0.94 -11.65 15.77
C GLY A 359 -2.21 -12.47 15.80
N ALA A 360 -2.22 -13.68 16.39
CA ALA A 360 -3.43 -14.50 16.53
C ALA A 360 -4.47 -13.90 17.48
N GLY A 361 -4.05 -13.04 18.43
CA GLY A 361 -4.94 -12.43 19.43
C GLY A 361 -5.49 -13.41 20.47
N LEU A 362 -5.08 -14.68 20.40
CA LEU A 362 -5.48 -15.79 21.25
C LEU A 362 -4.25 -16.66 21.53
N VAL A 363 -4.25 -17.33 22.67
CA VAL A 363 -3.30 -18.40 23.01
C VAL A 363 -4.07 -19.59 23.56
N LYS A 364 -3.54 -20.81 23.41
CA LYS A 364 -4.12 -22.05 23.95
C LYS A 364 -4.32 -21.89 25.46
N SER A 365 -5.44 -22.39 26.00
CA SER A 365 -5.69 -22.32 27.44
C SER A 365 -4.68 -23.20 28.21
N PRO A 366 -4.42 -22.89 29.49
CA PRO A 366 -3.54 -23.72 30.32
C PRO A 366 -3.95 -25.20 30.33
N GLN A 367 -5.25 -25.49 30.32
CA GLN A 367 -5.79 -26.84 30.26
C GLN A 367 -5.41 -27.55 28.97
N THR A 368 -5.55 -26.89 27.81
CA THR A 368 -5.12 -27.47 26.52
C THR A 368 -3.65 -27.81 26.54
N VAL A 369 -2.81 -26.94 27.10
CA VAL A 369 -1.37 -27.19 27.22
C VAL A 369 -1.08 -28.36 28.17
N CYS A 370 -1.82 -28.52 29.27
CA CYS A 370 -1.70 -29.68 30.17
C CYS A 370 -1.91 -31.01 29.42
N TYR A 371 -2.92 -31.09 28.57
CA TYR A 371 -3.17 -32.29 27.77
C TYR A 371 -2.11 -32.51 26.67
N GLU A 372 -1.54 -31.45 26.09
CA GLU A 372 -0.42 -31.57 25.15
C GLU A 372 0.84 -32.10 25.85
N ILE A 373 1.10 -31.66 27.08
CA ILE A 373 2.20 -32.19 27.91
C ILE A 373 1.98 -33.68 28.18
N LEU A 374 0.75 -34.12 28.47
CA LEU A 374 0.42 -35.53 28.67
C LEU A 374 0.65 -36.38 27.41
N GLU A 375 0.21 -35.90 26.24
CA GLU A 375 0.46 -36.60 24.97
C GLU A 375 1.95 -36.69 24.65
N GLU A 376 2.73 -35.64 24.92
CA GLU A 376 4.18 -35.67 24.75
C GLU A 376 4.84 -36.65 25.73
N ALA A 377 4.40 -36.68 26.99
CA ALA A 377 4.88 -37.64 27.99
C ALA A 377 4.64 -39.09 27.56
N ARG A 378 3.44 -39.39 27.01
CA ARG A 378 3.10 -40.71 26.43
C ARG A 378 3.97 -41.08 25.23
N SER A 379 4.37 -40.09 24.44
CA SER A 379 5.24 -40.28 23.26
C SER A 379 6.68 -40.57 23.68
N LEU A 380 7.18 -39.81 24.67
CA LEU A 380 8.52 -39.95 25.23
C LEU A 380 8.69 -41.29 25.96
N SER A 381 7.69 -41.74 26.71
CA SER A 381 7.74 -43.04 27.43
C SER A 381 7.88 -44.25 26.49
N ARG A 382 7.50 -44.11 25.21
CA ARG A 382 7.65 -45.18 24.19
C ARG A 382 8.99 -45.12 23.46
N SER A 383 9.59 -43.94 23.42
CA SER A 383 10.76 -43.66 22.58
C SER A 383 12.07 -43.76 23.34
N ILE A 384 12.02 -43.69 24.67
CA ILE A 384 13.22 -43.76 25.50
C ILE A 384 13.28 -45.06 26.30
N ASP A 385 14.16 -45.96 25.86
CA ASP A 385 14.57 -47.15 26.61
C ASP A 385 15.68 -46.76 27.60
N GLY A 386 15.33 -46.35 28.82
CA GLY A 386 16.30 -46.09 29.90
C GLY A 386 15.64 -45.70 31.23
N ASP A 387 16.21 -46.20 32.34
CA ASP A 387 15.84 -45.78 33.71
C ASP A 387 16.34 -44.36 33.97
N PHE A 388 15.45 -43.37 33.86
CA PHE A 388 15.74 -42.00 34.27
C PHE A 388 15.58 -41.83 35.77
N LYS A 389 16.52 -41.12 36.40
CA LYS A 389 16.46 -40.88 37.85
C LYS A 389 15.61 -39.66 38.19
N GLN A 390 15.54 -38.69 37.28
CA GLN A 390 14.79 -37.46 37.48
C GLN A 390 14.30 -36.87 36.16
N VAL A 391 13.00 -36.58 36.09
CA VAL A 391 12.39 -35.84 34.98
C VAL A 391 12.02 -34.45 35.47
N THR A 392 12.44 -33.42 34.77
CA THR A 392 12.07 -32.03 35.05
C THR A 392 11.21 -31.50 33.92
N LEU A 393 10.05 -30.95 34.24
CA LEU A 393 9.17 -30.28 33.29
C LEU A 393 9.25 -28.77 33.51
N ARG A 394 9.84 -28.06 32.55
CA ARG A 394 9.92 -26.59 32.56
C ARG A 394 8.74 -26.00 31.80
N ILE A 395 7.90 -25.23 32.49
CA ILE A 395 6.64 -24.69 31.97
C ILE A 395 6.32 -23.30 32.52
N ASN A 396 5.39 -22.62 31.85
CA ASN A 396 4.86 -21.35 32.34
C ASN A 396 4.10 -21.52 33.69
N PRO A 397 4.16 -20.56 34.62
CA PRO A 397 3.50 -20.64 35.92
C PRO A 397 1.97 -20.85 35.87
N GLU A 398 1.28 -20.34 34.85
CA GLU A 398 -0.18 -20.55 34.69
C GLU A 398 -0.50 -22.02 34.40
N VAL A 399 0.30 -22.68 33.56
CA VAL A 399 0.18 -24.12 33.26
C VAL A 399 0.57 -24.95 34.47
N ALA A 400 1.65 -24.58 35.17
CA ALA A 400 2.05 -25.25 36.40
C ALA A 400 0.97 -25.19 37.48
N ARG A 401 0.29 -24.04 37.61
CA ARG A 401 -0.83 -23.88 38.52
C ARG A 401 -2.01 -24.76 38.11
N ALA A 402 -2.32 -24.83 36.82
CA ALA A 402 -3.37 -25.71 36.30
C ALA A 402 -3.08 -27.19 36.62
N LEU A 403 -1.88 -27.70 36.30
CA LEU A 403 -1.46 -29.07 36.63
C LEU A 403 -1.54 -29.38 38.13
N ARG A 404 -1.13 -28.43 39.00
CA ARG A 404 -1.18 -28.62 40.46
C ARG A 404 -2.56 -28.42 41.08
N SER A 405 -3.55 -27.93 40.34
CA SER A 405 -4.89 -27.62 40.87
C SER A 405 -6.01 -28.30 40.09
N SER A 406 -6.51 -27.68 39.02
CA SER A 406 -7.66 -28.17 38.26
C SER A 406 -7.36 -29.44 37.46
N GLU A 407 -6.13 -29.61 36.98
CA GLU A 407 -5.70 -30.71 36.11
C GLU A 407 -4.77 -31.71 36.84
N ARG A 408 -5.03 -32.00 38.12
CA ARG A 408 -4.22 -32.93 38.92
C ARG A 408 -4.24 -34.36 38.39
N ASP A 409 -5.37 -34.78 37.83
CA ASP A 409 -5.50 -36.12 37.26
C ASP A 409 -4.57 -36.27 36.04
N VAL A 410 -4.41 -35.19 35.25
CA VAL A 410 -3.46 -35.13 34.12
C VAL A 410 -2.02 -35.23 34.61
N LEU A 411 -1.66 -34.55 35.70
CA LEU A 411 -0.33 -34.67 36.30
C LEU A 411 -0.04 -36.09 36.78
N THR A 412 -1.03 -36.73 37.40
CA THR A 412 -0.90 -38.12 37.89
C THR A 412 -0.65 -39.08 36.73
N GLU A 413 -1.38 -38.94 35.62
CA GLU A 413 -1.11 -39.75 34.42
C GLU A 413 0.27 -39.47 33.82
N ILE A 414 0.73 -38.22 33.79
CA ILE A 414 2.10 -37.88 33.33
C ILE A 414 3.14 -38.63 34.18
N GLU A 415 2.96 -38.63 35.50
CA GLU A 415 3.83 -39.33 36.44
C GLU A 415 3.76 -40.86 36.27
N ASP A 416 2.61 -41.42 35.91
CA ASP A 416 2.48 -42.86 35.60
C ASP A 416 3.32 -43.26 34.37
N TYR A 417 3.48 -42.36 33.39
CA TYR A 417 4.28 -42.62 32.18
C TYR A 417 5.78 -42.35 32.37
N LEU A 418 6.16 -41.29 33.09
CA LEU A 418 7.55 -40.79 33.16
C LEU A 418 8.21 -40.96 34.54
N GLY A 419 7.47 -41.39 35.56
CA GLY A 419 7.91 -41.35 36.95
C GLY A 419 7.73 -39.98 37.59
N ALA A 420 8.31 -39.76 38.77
CA ALA A 420 8.17 -38.49 39.49
C ALA A 420 8.72 -37.30 38.65
N VAL A 421 7.85 -36.33 38.36
CA VAL A 421 8.19 -35.15 37.55
C VAL A 421 8.36 -33.92 38.44
N ASP A 422 9.53 -33.30 38.40
CA ASP A 422 9.76 -32.00 39.04
C ASP A 422 9.28 -30.87 38.15
N ILE A 423 8.26 -30.13 38.60
CA ILE A 423 7.68 -29.03 37.84
C ILE A 423 8.45 -27.74 38.14
N ASN A 424 9.25 -27.30 37.17
CA ASN A 424 9.95 -26.02 37.20
C ASN A 424 9.10 -24.94 36.51
N SER A 425 8.63 -23.95 37.27
CA SER A 425 7.83 -22.83 36.77
C SER A 425 8.73 -21.67 36.36
N ASP A 426 8.67 -21.26 35.09
CA ASP A 426 9.49 -20.18 34.54
C ASP A 426 8.64 -19.16 33.75
N GLU A 427 8.66 -17.90 34.19
CA GLU A 427 7.92 -16.79 33.59
C GLU A 427 8.40 -16.43 32.17
N HIS A 428 9.64 -16.80 31.81
CA HIS A 428 10.20 -16.53 30.49
C HIS A 428 9.74 -17.56 29.44
N VAL A 429 9.12 -18.67 29.88
CA VAL A 429 8.58 -19.68 28.97
C VAL A 429 7.19 -19.26 28.52
N HIS A 430 6.98 -19.23 27.20
CA HIS A 430 5.67 -18.97 26.61
C HIS A 430 4.64 -20.00 27.11
N GLN A 431 3.39 -19.62 27.37
CA GLN A 431 2.37 -20.55 27.90
C GLN A 431 2.18 -21.81 27.06
N GLU A 432 2.34 -21.70 25.74
CA GLU A 432 2.22 -22.83 24.80
C GLU A 432 3.53 -23.63 24.60
N GLN A 433 4.59 -23.28 25.33
CA GLN A 433 5.88 -23.98 25.27
C GLN A 433 6.13 -24.72 26.57
N PHE A 434 6.74 -25.88 26.45
CA PHE A 434 7.15 -26.71 27.56
C PHE A 434 8.33 -27.57 27.13
N ASP A 435 9.24 -27.82 28.06
CA ASP A 435 10.42 -28.64 27.81
C ASP A 435 10.55 -29.71 28.89
N PHE A 436 10.75 -30.96 28.47
CA PHE A 436 11.17 -32.04 29.35
C PHE A 436 12.70 -32.14 29.36
N ALA A 437 13.29 -32.16 30.55
CA ALA A 437 14.69 -32.46 30.77
C ALA A 437 14.82 -33.76 31.57
N PHE A 438 15.61 -34.69 31.04
CA PHE A 438 15.87 -36.00 31.63
C PHE A 438 17.30 -36.02 32.18
N ILE A 439 17.46 -36.39 33.46
CA ILE A 439 18.77 -36.47 34.15
C ILE A 439 19.10 -37.91 34.52
#